data_AF-A0A4Q4ZPX1-F1
#
_entry.id   AF-A0A4Q4ZPX1-F1
#
_cell.length_a   1.000
_cell.length_b   1.000
_cell.length_c   1.000
_cell.angle_alpha   90.00
_cell.angle_beta   90.00
_cell.angle_gamma   90.00
#
_symmetry.space_group_name_H-M   'P 1'
#
loop_
_entity.id
_entity.type
_entity.pdbx_description
1 polymer ?
#
loop_
_entity_poly.entity_id
_entity_poly.type
_entity_poly.pdbx_seq_one_letter_code
_entity_poly.pdbx_strand_id
1 'polypeptide(L)'
;MRRLTPALQSRSTTGTTHSSRLAQLATHLTHQHITAAAATTTHPPARHRAMSTSSSSPAGGDAPWRSIFLEHVQGMASPEFTLGTVRRVRSSSGDSTDTAAVPRARTCIFRGMFADLPADPRNPAPRNPAGVYAASDLITFTTDARSDKMRELFSLVADDYDGEESGVQGGGEGVGREEEDVISGSGGGAPVEATFWAAPAATQWRLRGRAWVLAPDVEDAHQGSEGARRTVEALKARMRRIGEGEWSFAREITAHFGNLSPLMRGSFRGPPPGRPVDDGDDGLRLGQELEDLHDEIARRNFRVVVIVPEQVDRADLSAPKRGRRWLYTFVGAGRREPRRPGGVVDGEWEKIEVWP
;
A
#
# COMPACT_ATOMS: atom_id res chain seq x y z
N MET A 1 28.01 -15.95 -65.51
CA MET A 1 27.23 -16.91 -66.31
C MET A 1 27.14 -18.25 -65.57
N ARG A 2 26.00 -18.53 -64.94
CA ARG A 2 25.26 -19.81 -64.97
C ARG A 2 24.19 -19.76 -63.88
N ARG A 3 22.96 -19.59 -64.33
CA ARG A 3 21.73 -19.87 -63.59
C ARG A 3 21.58 -21.39 -63.46
N LEU A 4 21.03 -21.86 -62.35
CA LEU A 4 20.08 -22.97 -62.29
C LEU A 4 19.23 -22.82 -61.00
N THR A 5 17.94 -22.58 -61.20
CA THR A 5 16.78 -22.78 -60.30
C THR A 5 16.12 -24.13 -60.64
N PRO A 6 15.04 -24.64 -59.98
CA PRO A 6 14.44 -24.38 -58.65
C PRO A 6 13.94 -25.65 -57.88
N ALA A 7 13.32 -25.40 -56.71
CA ALA A 7 12.14 -26.06 -56.13
C ALA A 7 12.24 -27.47 -55.48
N LEU A 8 11.89 -27.51 -54.19
CA LEU A 8 10.91 -28.46 -53.66
C LEU A 8 10.19 -27.85 -52.45
N GLN A 9 8.89 -27.63 -52.63
CA GLN A 9 7.92 -27.41 -51.57
C GLN A 9 7.58 -28.75 -50.92
N SER A 10 7.51 -28.79 -49.60
CA SER A 10 6.52 -29.62 -48.91
C SER A 10 5.97 -28.87 -47.70
N ARG A 11 4.64 -28.76 -47.68
CA ARG A 11 3.85 -28.35 -46.51
C ARG A 11 3.87 -29.49 -45.50
N SER A 12 4.02 -29.17 -44.21
CA SER A 12 3.18 -29.80 -43.20
C SER A 12 2.84 -28.83 -42.08
N THR A 13 1.54 -28.66 -41.91
CA THR A 13 0.81 -28.05 -40.80
C THR A 13 0.93 -28.92 -39.55
N THR A 14 1.27 -28.29 -38.42
CA THR A 14 0.82 -28.54 -37.02
C THR A 14 1.68 -27.59 -36.16
N GLY A 15 1.16 -26.51 -35.58
CA GLY A 15 0.24 -26.54 -34.47
C GLY A 15 1.02 -26.76 -33.17
N THR A 16 1.27 -25.69 -32.40
CA THR A 16 0.95 -25.56 -30.96
C THR A 16 1.79 -24.45 -30.33
N THR A 17 1.07 -23.45 -29.83
CA THR A 17 1.49 -22.34 -28.98
C THR A 17 2.21 -22.82 -27.71
N HIS A 18 3.50 -22.53 -27.59
CA HIS A 18 4.25 -22.60 -26.33
C HIS A 18 4.44 -21.18 -25.78
N SER A 19 3.37 -20.60 -25.24
CA SER A 19 3.44 -19.38 -24.43
C SER A 19 2.26 -19.31 -23.46
N SER A 20 2.13 -20.30 -22.56
CA SER A 20 1.22 -20.20 -21.41
C SER A 20 1.40 -21.39 -20.45
N ARG A 21 2.47 -21.42 -19.63
CA ARG A 21 2.50 -22.34 -18.46
C ARG A 21 3.09 -21.77 -17.18
N LEU A 22 3.61 -20.53 -17.18
CA LEU A 22 4.04 -19.85 -15.94
C LEU A 22 3.03 -18.78 -15.45
N ALA A 23 1.99 -18.46 -16.22
CA ALA A 23 0.95 -17.50 -15.84
C ALA A 23 -0.36 -18.15 -15.34
N GLN A 24 -0.42 -19.48 -15.20
CA GLN A 24 -1.64 -20.22 -14.84
C GLN A 24 -1.58 -20.94 -13.48
N LEU A 25 -0.51 -20.75 -12.70
CA LEU A 25 -0.38 -21.31 -11.35
C LEU A 25 -0.60 -20.27 -10.22
N ALA A 26 -0.97 -19.04 -10.56
CA ALA A 26 -1.28 -17.97 -9.60
C ALA A 26 -2.78 -17.62 -9.51
N THR A 27 -3.67 -18.38 -10.17
CA THR A 27 -5.09 -18.01 -10.35
C THR A 27 -6.08 -19.01 -9.75
N HIS A 28 -5.69 -19.73 -8.70
CA HIS A 28 -6.61 -20.56 -7.94
C HIS A 28 -6.30 -20.54 -6.45
N LEU A 29 -6.65 -19.42 -5.79
CA LEU A 29 -6.97 -19.32 -4.35
C LEU A 29 -7.26 -17.86 -4.00
N THR A 30 -8.45 -17.36 -4.36
CA THR A 30 -9.22 -16.33 -3.62
C THR A 30 -10.54 -16.08 -4.34
N HIS A 31 -11.51 -16.95 -4.13
CA HIS A 31 -12.91 -16.61 -4.30
C HIS A 31 -13.67 -17.23 -3.13
N GLN A 32 -13.94 -16.44 -2.10
CA GLN A 32 -15.01 -16.76 -1.16
C GLN A 32 -15.80 -15.50 -0.83
N HIS A 33 -17.09 -15.64 -1.10
CA HIS A 33 -18.19 -14.71 -1.02
C HIS A 33 -18.38 -14.11 0.38
N ILE A 34 -18.62 -12.81 0.45
CA ILE A 34 -19.32 -12.17 1.58
C ILE A 34 -20.79 -12.13 1.19
N THR A 35 -21.58 -13.04 1.76
CA THR A 35 -23.03 -13.08 1.55
C THR A 35 -23.69 -12.03 2.44
N ALA A 36 -24.24 -10.98 1.83
CA ALA A 36 -25.11 -10.02 2.52
C ALA A 36 -26.50 -10.65 2.71
N ALA A 37 -27.02 -10.55 3.93
CA ALA A 37 -28.38 -10.97 4.27
C ALA A 37 -29.41 -10.06 3.56
N ALA A 38 -30.31 -10.67 2.80
CA ALA A 38 -31.44 -10.00 2.18
C ALA A 38 -32.53 -9.72 3.24
N ALA A 39 -32.79 -8.43 3.51
CA ALA A 39 -33.97 -8.00 4.23
C ALA A 39 -35.11 -7.74 3.23
N THR A 40 -36.24 -8.40 3.48
CA THR A 40 -37.47 -8.33 2.69
C THR A 40 -38.01 -6.90 2.59
N THR A 41 -38.19 -6.41 1.36
CA THR A 41 -38.82 -5.12 1.06
C THR A 41 -40.35 -5.27 1.08
N THR A 42 -41.02 -4.53 1.95
CA THR A 42 -42.45 -4.18 1.85
C THR A 42 -42.57 -2.69 1.57
N HIS A 43 -43.27 -2.32 0.50
CA HIS A 43 -43.50 -0.93 0.09
C HIS A 43 -44.52 -0.20 1.01
N PRO A 44 -44.44 1.15 1.11
CA PRO A 44 -45.06 1.95 2.18
C PRO A 44 -46.38 2.61 1.76
N PRO A 45 -47.16 3.17 2.70
CA PRO A 45 -48.10 4.24 2.40
C PRO A 45 -47.51 5.63 2.70
N ALA A 46 -47.86 6.58 1.83
CA ALA A 46 -47.44 7.98 1.88
C ALA A 46 -47.98 8.73 3.10
N ARG A 47 -47.19 9.64 3.69
CA ARG A 47 -47.61 11.02 4.05
C ARG A 47 -46.54 11.89 4.72
N HIS A 48 -46.65 13.18 4.38
CA HIS A 48 -46.19 14.40 5.04
C HIS A 48 -44.69 14.76 5.10
N ARG A 49 -44.35 15.69 4.19
CA ARG A 49 -43.16 16.54 4.16
C ARG A 49 -43.11 17.42 5.42
N ALA A 50 -42.28 17.04 6.39
CA ALA A 50 -41.85 17.91 7.48
C ALA A 50 -40.45 18.46 7.15
N MET A 51 -40.30 19.78 7.13
CA MET A 51 -39.00 20.45 7.07
C MET A 51 -38.23 20.09 8.34
N SER A 52 -37.19 19.26 8.21
CA SER A 52 -36.24 19.03 9.30
C SER A 52 -35.12 20.05 9.19
N THR A 53 -35.04 20.86 10.23
CA THR A 53 -33.94 21.77 10.52
C THR A 53 -32.63 21.01 10.49
N SER A 54 -31.67 21.54 9.73
CA SER A 54 -30.31 21.03 9.63
C SER A 54 -29.65 21.09 11.02
N SER A 55 -29.64 19.97 11.72
CA SER A 55 -28.71 19.75 12.82
C SER A 55 -27.31 19.68 12.23
N SER A 56 -26.46 20.60 12.67
CA SER A 56 -25.05 20.65 12.32
C SER A 56 -24.39 19.32 12.70
N SER A 57 -24.06 18.50 11.69
CA SER A 57 -23.16 17.37 11.86
C SER A 57 -21.85 17.84 12.49
N PRO A 58 -21.28 17.10 13.46
CA PRO A 58 -20.01 17.49 14.05
C PRO A 58 -18.94 17.54 12.96
N ALA A 59 -18.15 18.62 12.97
CA ALA A 59 -17.08 18.82 12.02
C ALA A 59 -16.10 17.63 12.05
N GLY A 60 -16.01 16.90 10.94
CA GLY A 60 -15.13 15.75 10.75
C GLY A 60 -15.89 14.52 10.22
N GLY A 61 -16.32 14.57 8.97
CA GLY A 61 -16.80 13.38 8.24
C GLY A 61 -15.62 12.55 7.70
N ASP A 62 -15.93 11.37 7.14
CA ASP A 62 -14.97 10.60 6.35
C ASP A 62 -14.45 11.43 5.16
N ALA A 63 -13.24 11.13 4.68
CA ALA A 63 -12.71 11.80 3.50
C ALA A 63 -13.68 11.64 2.30
N PRO A 64 -13.98 12.71 1.54
CA PRO A 64 -15.06 12.72 0.54
C PRO A 64 -14.80 11.82 -0.68
N TRP A 65 -13.60 11.27 -0.80
CA TRP A 65 -13.20 10.32 -1.84
C TRP A 65 -13.22 8.87 -1.35
N ARG A 66 -13.27 8.63 -0.04
CA ARG A 66 -13.01 7.33 0.61
C ARG A 66 -13.98 6.24 0.17
N SER A 67 -15.28 6.50 0.24
CA SER A 67 -16.32 5.50 -0.07
C SER A 67 -16.22 5.03 -1.52
N ILE A 68 -16.09 5.98 -2.46
CA ILE A 68 -15.99 5.69 -3.90
C ILE A 68 -14.68 4.96 -4.21
N PHE A 69 -13.58 5.35 -3.55
CA PHE A 69 -12.31 4.62 -3.67
C PHE A 69 -12.45 3.16 -3.22
N LEU A 70 -13.05 2.92 -2.05
CA LEU A 70 -13.25 1.57 -1.53
C LEU A 70 -14.17 0.73 -2.42
N GLU A 71 -15.27 1.30 -2.90
CA GLU A 71 -16.17 0.64 -3.87
C GLU A 71 -15.39 0.21 -5.13
N HIS A 72 -14.60 1.11 -5.71
CA HIS A 72 -13.83 0.84 -6.91
C HIS A 72 -12.76 -0.23 -6.69
N VAL A 73 -12.02 -0.16 -5.57
CA VAL A 73 -10.96 -1.14 -5.23
C VAL A 73 -11.56 -2.51 -4.92
N GLN A 74 -12.70 -2.58 -4.24
CA GLN A 74 -13.40 -3.84 -3.96
C GLN A 74 -13.95 -4.48 -5.23
N GLY A 75 -14.26 -3.69 -6.26
CA GLY A 75 -14.67 -4.20 -7.57
C GLY A 75 -13.52 -4.77 -8.41
N MET A 76 -12.25 -4.52 -8.05
CA MET A 76 -11.10 -5.03 -8.80
C MET A 76 -10.93 -6.54 -8.62
N ALA A 77 -10.34 -7.21 -9.62
CA ALA A 77 -10.02 -8.64 -9.53
C ALA A 77 -9.01 -8.95 -8.41
N SER A 78 -8.11 -8.01 -8.13
CA SER A 78 -7.16 -8.02 -7.03
C SER A 78 -6.91 -6.57 -6.62
N PRO A 79 -6.80 -6.23 -5.32
CA PRO A 79 -6.64 -4.85 -4.87
C PRO A 79 -5.18 -4.38 -5.03
N GLU A 80 -4.66 -4.44 -6.25
CA GLU A 80 -3.27 -4.11 -6.58
C GLU A 80 -3.09 -2.65 -6.94
N PHE A 81 -1.91 -2.10 -6.63
CA PHE A 81 -1.55 -0.75 -7.04
C PHE A 81 -0.07 -0.65 -7.35
N THR A 82 0.29 0.33 -8.17
CA THR A 82 1.70 0.69 -8.39
C THR A 82 2.14 1.67 -7.31
N LEU A 83 3.16 1.30 -6.53
CA LEU A 83 3.82 2.18 -5.57
C LEU A 83 5.01 2.87 -6.24
N GLY A 84 4.86 4.17 -6.49
CA GLY A 84 5.94 5.07 -6.88
C GLY A 84 6.69 5.63 -5.66
N THR A 85 8.01 5.54 -5.69
CA THR A 85 8.93 6.08 -4.68
C THR A 85 10.12 6.76 -5.36
N VAL A 86 11.00 7.38 -4.57
CA VAL A 86 12.24 8.00 -5.05
C VAL A 86 13.42 7.42 -4.29
N ARG A 87 14.41 6.89 -5.02
CA ARG A 87 15.73 6.59 -4.49
C ARG A 87 16.60 7.83 -4.58
N ARG A 88 17.35 8.14 -3.52
CA ARG A 88 18.42 9.13 -3.57
C ARG A 88 19.74 8.40 -3.81
N VAL A 89 20.48 8.80 -4.85
CA VAL A 89 21.79 8.23 -5.18
C VAL A 89 22.80 9.35 -5.16
N ARG A 90 23.84 9.22 -4.34
CA ARG A 90 24.97 10.14 -4.30
C ARG A 90 25.87 9.81 -5.48
N SER A 91 26.10 10.77 -6.37
CA SER A 91 27.06 10.63 -7.45
C SER A 91 28.36 11.32 -7.08
N SER A 92 29.47 10.58 -7.13
CA SER A 92 30.82 11.08 -6.92
C SER A 92 31.50 11.30 -8.28
N SER A 93 31.09 12.38 -8.97
CA SER A 93 31.82 12.86 -10.15
C SER A 93 32.64 14.10 -9.81
N GLY A 94 33.96 13.94 -9.69
CA GLY A 94 34.89 15.02 -9.33
C GLY A 94 34.80 15.46 -7.87
N ASP A 95 35.08 16.75 -7.60
CA ASP A 95 35.08 17.35 -6.25
C ASP A 95 33.67 17.69 -5.70
N SER A 96 32.59 17.37 -6.41
CA SER A 96 31.21 17.65 -5.98
C SER A 96 30.45 16.40 -5.57
N THR A 97 29.80 16.44 -4.40
CA THR A 97 28.83 15.42 -3.96
C THR A 97 27.42 15.86 -4.35
N ASP A 98 26.91 15.41 -5.50
CA ASP A 98 25.51 15.63 -5.87
C ASP A 98 24.64 14.43 -5.50
N THR A 99 23.36 14.65 -5.23
CA THR A 99 22.39 13.59 -4.94
C THR A 99 21.30 13.57 -6.00
N ALA A 100 21.33 12.56 -6.87
CA ALA A 100 20.33 12.32 -7.88
C ALA A 100 19.07 11.68 -7.28
N ALA A 101 17.90 12.19 -7.66
CA ALA A 101 16.61 11.59 -7.34
C ALA A 101 16.20 10.64 -8.48
N VAL A 102 16.18 9.33 -8.21
CA VAL A 102 15.87 8.30 -9.20
C VAL A 102 14.53 7.62 -8.86
N PRO A 103 13.47 7.82 -9.67
CA PRO A 103 12.18 7.20 -9.43
C PRO A 103 12.25 5.67 -9.45
N ARG A 104 11.37 5.03 -8.67
CA ARG A 104 11.18 3.57 -8.67
C ARG A 104 9.70 3.24 -8.60
N ALA A 105 9.31 2.12 -9.21
CA ALA A 105 7.94 1.64 -9.23
C ALA A 105 7.88 0.13 -9.02
N ARG A 106 6.83 -0.35 -8.37
CA ARG A 106 6.51 -1.78 -8.23
C ARG A 106 5.04 -1.97 -7.88
N THR A 107 4.51 -3.15 -8.15
CA THR A 107 3.16 -3.54 -7.72
C THR A 107 3.15 -3.88 -6.23
N CYS A 108 2.13 -3.44 -5.51
CA CYS A 108 1.85 -3.72 -4.11
C CYS A 108 0.36 -4.07 -3.95
N ILE A 109 0.01 -4.69 -2.81
CA ILE A 109 -1.38 -5.06 -2.51
C ILE A 109 -1.92 -4.12 -1.45
N PHE A 110 -3.06 -3.50 -1.72
CA PHE A 110 -3.81 -2.74 -0.72
C PHE A 110 -4.40 -3.70 0.33
N ARG A 111 -4.06 -3.45 1.60
CA ARG A 111 -4.40 -4.30 2.75
C ARG A 111 -5.46 -3.67 3.66
N GLY A 112 -6.23 -2.72 3.13
CA GLY A 112 -7.31 -2.04 3.86
C GLY A 112 -6.92 -0.66 4.39
N MET A 113 -7.88 -0.02 5.04
CA MET A 113 -7.67 1.25 5.75
C MET A 113 -7.10 0.97 7.14
N PHE A 114 -6.13 1.75 7.57
CA PHE A 114 -5.48 1.59 8.87
C PHE A 114 -6.47 1.86 10.01
N ALA A 115 -6.44 1.05 11.07
CA ALA A 115 -7.40 1.12 12.19
C ALA A 115 -8.87 0.88 11.80
N ASP A 116 -9.13 0.40 10.59
CA ASP A 116 -10.45 0.06 10.06
C ASP A 116 -10.38 -1.23 9.23
N LEU A 117 -9.60 -2.21 9.70
CA LEU A 117 -9.58 -3.54 9.10
C LEU A 117 -10.98 -4.19 9.22
N PRO A 118 -11.50 -4.85 8.18
CA PRO A 118 -12.71 -5.67 8.32
C PRO A 118 -12.44 -6.90 9.19
N ALA A 119 -13.50 -7.47 9.77
CA ALA A 119 -13.40 -8.74 10.48
C ALA A 119 -13.12 -9.88 9.50
N ASP A 120 -12.11 -10.71 9.78
CA ASP A 120 -11.84 -11.96 9.07
C ASP A 120 -11.93 -13.12 10.06
N PRO A 121 -12.92 -14.02 9.95
CA PRO A 121 -13.05 -15.19 10.82
C PRO A 121 -11.85 -16.13 10.80
N ARG A 122 -11.01 -16.05 9.77
CA ARG A 122 -9.80 -16.88 9.61
C ARG A 122 -8.58 -16.24 10.27
N ASN A 123 -8.69 -15.01 10.76
CA ASN A 123 -7.62 -14.33 11.47
C ASN A 123 -7.77 -14.55 12.99
N PRO A 124 -6.90 -15.35 13.62
CA PRO A 124 -6.98 -15.61 15.05
C PRO A 124 -6.37 -14.48 15.91
N ALA A 125 -5.83 -13.42 15.29
CA ALA A 125 -5.17 -12.34 16.01
C ALA A 125 -6.15 -11.55 16.89
N PRO A 126 -5.73 -11.11 18.09
CA PRO A 126 -6.50 -10.17 18.89
C PRO A 126 -6.63 -8.84 18.12
N ARG A 127 -7.86 -8.31 18.06
CA ARG A 127 -8.14 -7.07 17.35
C ARG A 127 -8.21 -5.89 18.31
N ASN A 128 -7.92 -4.70 17.78
CA ASN A 128 -8.28 -3.47 18.47
C ASN A 128 -9.81 -3.36 18.60
N PRO A 129 -10.34 -2.77 19.70
CA PRO A 129 -11.77 -2.63 19.87
C PRO A 129 -12.32 -1.70 18.79
N ALA A 130 -13.47 -2.07 18.21
CA ALA A 130 -14.17 -1.20 17.28
C ALA A 130 -14.65 0.08 18.00
N GLY A 131 -14.68 1.19 17.27
CA GLY A 131 -15.21 2.46 17.80
C GLY A 131 -14.26 3.28 18.67
N VAL A 132 -13.00 2.88 18.87
CA VAL A 132 -12.00 3.75 19.53
C VAL A 132 -11.58 4.89 18.59
N TYR A 133 -11.30 4.56 17.33
CA TYR A 133 -11.03 5.51 16.25
C TYR A 133 -12.15 5.47 15.21
N ALA A 134 -12.42 6.61 14.58
CA ALA A 134 -13.23 6.67 13.38
C ALA A 134 -12.52 5.97 12.21
N ALA A 135 -13.29 5.64 11.18
CA ALA A 135 -12.74 5.16 9.93
C ALA A 135 -11.68 6.14 9.40
N SER A 136 -10.47 5.64 9.19
CA SER A 136 -9.37 6.47 8.69
C SER A 136 -9.39 6.55 7.16
N ASP A 137 -8.63 7.51 6.64
CA ASP A 137 -8.33 7.67 5.22
C ASP A 137 -6.89 7.23 4.88
N LEU A 138 -6.30 6.42 5.76
CA LEU A 138 -4.92 5.96 5.68
C LEU A 138 -4.87 4.58 5.03
N ILE A 139 -4.28 4.46 3.84
CA ILE A 139 -4.22 3.16 3.15
C ILE A 139 -3.01 2.35 3.62
N THR A 140 -3.15 1.04 3.66
CA THR A 140 -2.09 0.14 4.13
C THR A 140 -1.63 -0.83 3.05
N PHE A 141 -0.36 -1.24 3.13
CA PHE A 141 0.15 -2.43 2.47
C PHE A 141 1.18 -3.12 3.38
N THR A 142 1.56 -4.35 3.06
CA THR A 142 2.58 -5.09 3.81
C THR A 142 3.82 -5.33 2.96
N THR A 143 4.99 -5.36 3.59
CA THR A 143 6.27 -5.58 2.89
C THR A 143 7.29 -6.25 3.80
N ASP A 144 8.33 -6.82 3.20
CA ASP A 144 9.49 -7.35 3.91
C ASP A 144 10.46 -6.20 4.26
N ALA A 145 10.97 -6.20 5.50
CA ALA A 145 11.94 -5.24 6.03
C ALA A 145 13.25 -5.20 5.24
N ARG A 146 13.57 -6.29 4.54
CA ARG A 146 14.76 -6.44 3.71
C ARG A 146 14.52 -6.01 2.26
N SER A 147 13.29 -5.61 1.92
CA SER A 147 12.96 -5.24 0.55
C SER A 147 13.59 -3.90 0.17
N ASP A 148 14.05 -3.81 -1.07
CA ASP A 148 14.77 -2.67 -1.62
C ASP A 148 14.03 -1.32 -1.45
N LYS A 149 12.70 -1.33 -1.51
CA LYS A 149 11.87 -0.13 -1.26
C LYS A 149 12.03 0.44 0.16
N MET A 150 12.47 -0.34 1.13
CA MET A 150 12.62 0.12 2.52
C MET A 150 13.60 1.28 2.62
N ARG A 151 14.72 1.23 1.91
CA ARG A 151 15.68 2.35 1.83
C ARG A 151 15.01 3.64 1.33
N GLU A 152 14.14 3.51 0.33
CA GLU A 152 13.41 4.64 -0.25
C GLU A 152 12.36 5.21 0.72
N LEU A 153 11.63 4.34 1.44
CA LEU A 153 10.64 4.73 2.44
C LEU A 153 11.27 5.49 3.62
N PHE A 154 12.53 5.17 3.94
CA PHE A 154 13.36 5.87 4.93
C PHE A 154 14.16 7.02 4.35
N SER A 155 14.03 7.31 3.04
CA SER A 155 14.71 8.42 2.38
C SER A 155 16.24 8.35 2.45
N LEU A 156 16.81 7.15 2.61
CA LEU A 156 18.25 6.93 2.66
C LEU A 156 18.92 7.25 1.32
N VAL A 157 20.19 7.68 1.39
CA VAL A 157 21.02 8.02 0.23
C VAL A 157 21.93 6.82 -0.06
N ALA A 158 21.75 6.18 -1.21
CA ALA A 158 22.66 5.15 -1.71
C ALA A 158 23.89 5.80 -2.37
N ASP A 159 25.03 5.13 -2.43
CA ASP A 159 26.21 5.61 -3.15
C ASP A 159 26.24 5.05 -4.60
N ASP A 160 26.77 5.83 -5.57
CA ASP A 160 26.82 5.47 -7.00
C ASP A 160 27.57 4.15 -7.30
N TYR A 161 28.41 3.71 -6.37
CA TYR A 161 29.18 2.47 -6.48
C TYR A 161 28.38 1.20 -6.15
N ASP A 162 27.15 1.33 -5.64
CA ASP A 162 26.20 0.23 -5.51
C ASP A 162 25.45 0.05 -6.84
N GLY A 163 26.19 -0.36 -7.87
CA GLY A 163 25.59 -1.05 -9.00
C GLY A 163 24.70 -2.19 -8.49
N GLU A 164 23.70 -2.59 -9.26
CA GLU A 164 22.76 -3.68 -8.95
C GLU A 164 23.41 -5.06 -8.66
N GLU A 165 24.74 -5.14 -8.56
CA GLU A 165 25.55 -6.28 -8.15
C GLU A 165 26.26 -6.02 -6.81
N SER A 166 25.55 -6.20 -5.69
CA SER A 166 26.20 -6.45 -4.41
C SER A 166 25.60 -7.68 -3.74
N GLY A 167 25.75 -8.82 -4.43
CA GLY A 167 25.85 -10.14 -3.79
C GLY A 167 27.19 -10.33 -3.06
N VAL A 168 27.72 -9.29 -2.42
CA VAL A 168 29.01 -9.32 -1.73
C VAL A 168 28.75 -9.40 -0.23
N GLN A 169 28.93 -10.60 0.33
CA GLN A 169 29.45 -10.74 1.69
C GLN A 169 30.79 -10.00 1.75
N GLY A 170 30.89 -8.90 2.51
CA GLY A 170 32.17 -8.19 2.63
C GLY A 170 32.16 -6.98 3.55
N GLY A 171 32.39 -7.21 4.85
CA GLY A 171 33.48 -6.56 5.58
C GLY A 171 33.55 -5.03 5.72
N GLY A 172 32.46 -4.29 5.53
CA GLY A 172 32.37 -2.88 5.97
C GLY A 172 31.94 -2.80 7.43
N GLU A 173 32.86 -2.97 8.38
CA GLU A 173 32.59 -2.88 9.82
C GLU A 173 32.21 -1.42 10.21
N GLY A 174 30.95 -1.02 10.03
CA GLY A 174 30.44 0.24 10.57
C GLY A 174 29.18 0.77 9.90
N VAL A 175 29.25 1.12 8.62
CA VAL A 175 28.19 1.92 7.95
C VAL A 175 26.94 1.10 7.63
N GLY A 176 27.08 -0.15 7.17
CA GLY A 176 25.94 -0.99 6.78
C GLY A 176 25.08 -1.45 7.96
N ARG A 177 25.66 -1.60 9.15
CA ARG A 177 24.95 -2.09 10.35
C ARG A 177 24.04 -1.03 10.95
N GLU A 178 24.49 0.22 11.01
CA GLU A 178 23.68 1.34 11.49
C GLU A 178 22.48 1.61 10.57
N GLU A 179 22.67 1.52 9.25
CA GLU A 179 21.56 1.65 8.29
C GLU A 179 20.56 0.50 8.39
N GLU A 180 21.04 -0.74 8.49
CA GLU A 180 20.18 -1.91 8.67
C GLU A 180 19.37 -1.82 9.97
N ASP A 181 19.99 -1.37 11.06
CA ASP A 181 19.31 -1.17 12.35
C ASP A 181 18.21 -0.09 12.21
N VAL A 182 18.49 1.02 11.51
CA VAL A 182 17.50 2.08 11.24
C VAL A 182 16.31 1.59 10.41
N ILE A 183 16.53 0.88 9.28
CA ILE A 183 15.44 0.42 8.41
C ILE A 183 14.66 -0.78 8.98
N SER A 184 15.25 -1.46 9.98
CA SER A 184 14.59 -2.55 10.68
C SER A 184 13.51 -2.06 11.65
N GLY A 185 13.61 -0.83 12.16
CA GLY A 185 12.66 -0.25 13.09
C GLY A 185 11.44 0.41 12.43
N SER A 186 10.62 1.05 13.26
CA SER A 186 9.52 1.90 12.83
C SER A 186 10.06 3.25 12.37
N GLY A 187 9.45 3.87 11.36
CA GLY A 187 9.98 5.12 10.81
C GLY A 187 9.44 5.47 9.42
N GLY A 188 10.32 6.04 8.60
CA GLY A 188 10.01 6.46 7.25
C GLY A 188 9.58 7.92 7.13
N GLY A 189 8.49 8.17 6.40
CA GLY A 189 7.97 9.50 6.09
C GLY A 189 8.40 10.02 4.71
N ALA A 190 8.99 9.18 3.86
CA ALA A 190 9.32 9.53 2.49
C ALA A 190 8.07 9.79 1.64
N PRO A 191 8.16 10.67 0.63
CA PRO A 191 7.06 10.91 -0.31
C PRO A 191 6.84 9.69 -1.21
N VAL A 192 5.57 9.33 -1.40
CA VAL A 192 5.14 8.23 -2.27
C VAL A 192 3.91 8.63 -3.09
N GLU A 193 3.70 7.92 -4.21
CA GLU A 193 2.45 7.92 -4.96
C GLU A 193 1.94 6.49 -5.13
N ALA A 194 0.73 6.21 -4.68
CA ALA A 194 0.04 4.94 -4.91
C ALA A 194 -0.98 5.10 -6.04
N THR A 195 -0.78 4.38 -7.13
CA THR A 195 -1.62 4.47 -8.33
C THR A 195 -2.41 3.20 -8.56
N PHE A 196 -3.74 3.33 -8.56
CA PHE A 196 -4.69 2.25 -8.80
C PHE A 196 -5.35 2.45 -10.16
N TRP A 197 -5.49 1.36 -10.91
CA TRP A 197 -6.38 1.31 -12.06
C TRP A 197 -7.57 0.40 -11.73
N ALA A 198 -8.70 1.00 -11.37
CA ALA A 198 -9.94 0.27 -11.13
C ALA A 198 -10.65 0.04 -12.47
N ALA A 199 -10.19 -0.99 -13.19
CA ALA A 199 -10.64 -1.27 -14.55
C ALA A 199 -12.18 -1.38 -14.69
N PRO A 200 -12.92 -2.05 -13.79
CA PRO A 200 -14.39 -2.15 -13.91
C PRO A 200 -15.10 -0.80 -13.82
N ALA A 201 -14.56 0.13 -13.01
CA ALA A 201 -15.06 1.49 -12.88
C ALA A 201 -14.46 2.46 -13.92
N ALA A 202 -13.57 1.98 -14.79
CA ALA A 202 -12.77 2.79 -15.71
C ALA A 202 -12.17 4.05 -15.05
N THR A 203 -11.69 3.90 -13.80
CA THR A 203 -11.23 5.01 -12.97
C THR A 203 -9.81 4.78 -12.51
N GLN A 204 -8.95 5.79 -12.70
CA GLN A 204 -7.63 5.83 -12.09
C GLN A 204 -7.68 6.63 -10.79
N TRP A 205 -7.01 6.11 -9.76
CA TRP A 205 -6.76 6.82 -8.51
C TRP A 205 -5.27 6.99 -8.30
N ARG A 206 -4.82 8.19 -7.91
CA ARG A 206 -3.43 8.45 -7.50
C ARG A 206 -3.45 9.10 -6.13
N LEU A 207 -2.97 8.39 -5.12
CA LEU A 207 -2.89 8.86 -3.74
C LEU A 207 -1.45 9.25 -3.46
N ARG A 208 -1.19 10.54 -3.26
CA ARG A 208 0.13 11.10 -2.97
C ARG A 208 0.21 11.48 -1.50
N GLY A 209 1.34 11.19 -0.88
CA GLY A 209 1.54 11.54 0.52
C GLY A 209 2.83 10.97 1.08
N ARG A 210 2.82 10.64 2.38
CA ARG A 210 3.99 10.08 3.07
C ARG A 210 3.74 8.65 3.51
N ALA A 211 4.72 7.79 3.33
CA ALA A 211 4.65 6.40 3.78
C ALA A 211 5.40 6.23 5.10
N TRP A 212 4.73 5.66 6.09
CA TRP A 212 5.26 5.37 7.41
C TRP A 212 5.29 3.86 7.65
N VAL A 213 6.41 3.37 8.16
CA VAL A 213 6.66 1.96 8.41
C VAL A 213 6.41 1.67 9.88
N LEU A 214 5.58 0.67 10.15
CA LEU A 214 5.33 0.10 11.46
C LEU A 214 6.09 -1.23 11.59
N ALA A 215 6.92 -1.31 12.62
CA ALA A 215 7.73 -2.47 12.99
C ALA A 215 7.47 -2.85 14.47
N PRO A 216 8.06 -3.96 14.97
CA PRO A 216 7.80 -4.42 16.34
C PRO A 216 8.14 -3.42 17.45
N ASP A 217 9.10 -2.52 17.23
CA ASP A 217 9.53 -1.47 18.17
C ASP A 217 8.52 -0.31 18.30
N VAL A 218 7.37 -0.35 17.62
CA VAL A 218 6.40 0.78 17.62
C VAL A 218 5.91 1.16 19.02
N GLU A 219 5.81 0.21 19.95
CA GLU A 219 5.38 0.47 21.33
C GLU A 219 6.50 1.11 22.18
N ASP A 220 7.74 1.14 21.67
CA ASP A 220 8.88 1.84 22.28
C ASP A 220 8.91 3.33 21.92
N ALA A 221 7.88 3.84 21.25
CA ALA A 221 7.71 5.27 20.91
C ALA A 221 7.85 6.21 22.12
N HIS A 222 7.50 5.74 23.33
CA HIS A 222 7.64 6.50 24.58
C HIS A 222 8.91 6.15 25.37
N GLN A 223 9.69 5.18 24.90
CA GLN A 223 10.86 4.61 25.57
C GLN A 223 12.19 4.98 24.88
N GLY A 224 12.15 5.83 23.85
CA GLY A 224 13.35 6.41 23.23
C GLY A 224 13.55 6.12 21.74
N SER A 225 12.72 5.27 21.11
CA SER A 225 12.79 5.07 19.65
C SER A 225 12.23 6.31 18.93
N GLU A 226 13.13 7.14 18.37
CA GLU A 226 12.74 8.35 17.64
C GLU A 226 11.88 8.02 16.41
N GLY A 227 12.24 6.96 15.68
CA GLY A 227 11.51 6.49 14.51
C GLY A 227 10.09 6.04 14.83
N ALA A 228 9.92 5.25 15.90
CA ALA A 228 8.60 4.87 16.40
C ALA A 228 7.79 6.09 16.86
N ARG A 229 8.40 7.01 17.62
CA ARG A 229 7.73 8.24 18.08
C ARG A 229 7.20 9.07 16.92
N ARG A 230 8.03 9.37 15.93
CA ARG A 230 7.64 10.15 14.74
C ARG A 230 6.54 9.47 13.94
N THR A 231 6.62 8.15 13.80
CA THR A 231 5.59 7.34 13.12
C THR A 231 4.25 7.45 13.85
N VAL A 232 4.24 7.21 15.16
CA VAL A 232 3.03 7.29 15.99
C VAL A 232 2.42 8.69 15.97
N GLU A 233 3.24 9.73 16.08
CA GLU A 233 2.79 11.13 15.99
C GLU A 233 2.13 11.43 14.64
N ALA A 234 2.77 11.04 13.54
CA ALA A 234 2.25 11.28 12.20
C ALA A 234 0.92 10.56 11.93
N LEU A 235 0.79 9.31 12.40
CA LEU A 235 -0.45 8.55 12.26
C LEU A 235 -1.56 9.09 13.17
N LYS A 236 -1.26 9.37 14.44
CA LYS A 236 -2.25 9.95 15.38
C LYS A 236 -2.73 11.33 14.94
N ALA A 237 -1.89 12.14 14.28
CA ALA A 237 -2.30 13.42 13.71
C ALA A 237 -3.38 13.30 12.60
N ARG A 238 -3.59 12.08 12.09
CA ARG A 238 -4.52 11.77 11.00
C ARG A 238 -5.68 10.88 11.42
N MET A 239 -5.58 10.27 12.59
CA MET A 239 -6.60 9.38 13.13
C MET A 239 -7.49 10.16 14.11
N ARG A 240 -8.80 10.03 13.96
CA ARG A 240 -9.76 10.70 14.84
C ARG A 240 -10.24 9.76 15.92
N ARG A 241 -9.88 10.02 17.17
CA ARG A 241 -10.39 9.26 18.31
C ARG A 241 -11.85 9.65 18.56
N ILE A 242 -12.75 8.67 18.65
CA ILE A 242 -14.20 8.89 18.83
C ILE A 242 -14.79 8.14 20.02
N GLY A 243 -14.04 7.23 20.63
CA GLY A 243 -14.50 6.42 21.74
C GLY A 243 -13.43 6.20 22.80
N GLU A 244 -13.89 5.61 23.90
CA GLU A 244 -13.04 5.12 24.97
C GLU A 244 -12.55 3.70 24.67
N GLY A 245 -11.47 3.30 25.34
CA GLY A 245 -10.86 1.98 25.15
C GLY A 245 -9.38 2.06 24.80
N GLU A 246 -8.70 0.96 25.10
CA GLU A 246 -7.29 0.79 24.80
C GLU A 246 -7.12 0.35 23.34
N TRP A 247 -6.28 1.06 22.59
CA TRP A 247 -5.94 0.75 21.21
C TRP A 247 -4.41 0.72 21.09
N SER A 248 -3.87 -0.32 20.44
CA SER A 248 -2.43 -0.56 20.32
C SER A 248 -2.01 -0.73 18.87
N PHE A 249 -0.84 -0.17 18.54
CA PHE A 249 -0.21 -0.34 17.24
C PHE A 249 0.27 -1.78 17.06
N ALA A 250 0.84 -2.40 18.09
CA ALA A 250 1.27 -3.80 18.04
C ALA A 250 0.09 -4.75 17.74
N ARG A 251 -1.09 -4.51 18.33
CA ARG A 251 -2.31 -5.26 17.98
C ARG A 251 -2.72 -5.05 16.53
N GLU A 252 -2.63 -3.83 16.02
CA GLU A 252 -2.94 -3.53 14.61
C GLU A 252 -1.96 -4.26 13.65
N ILE A 253 -0.65 -4.23 13.94
CA ILE A 253 0.37 -4.95 13.16
C ILE A 253 0.11 -6.45 13.18
N THR A 254 -0.27 -7.00 14.33
CA THR A 254 -0.57 -8.43 14.49
C THR A 254 -1.85 -8.81 13.73
N ALA A 255 -2.88 -7.96 13.77
CA ALA A 255 -4.09 -8.14 12.98
C ALA A 255 -3.80 -8.13 11.47
N HIS A 256 -2.96 -7.22 10.97
CA HIS A 256 -2.53 -7.23 9.56
C HIS A 256 -1.78 -8.51 9.17
N PHE A 257 -0.91 -9.02 10.04
CA PHE A 257 -0.18 -10.26 9.79
C PHE A 257 -1.11 -11.47 9.76
N GLY A 258 -2.03 -11.56 10.72
CA GLY A 258 -3.01 -12.65 10.78
C GLY A 258 -4.05 -12.64 9.65
N ASN A 259 -4.28 -11.49 9.01
CA ASN A 259 -5.09 -11.37 7.79
C ASN A 259 -4.40 -11.94 6.52
N LEU A 260 -3.10 -12.27 6.58
CA LEU A 260 -2.42 -12.96 5.49
C LEU A 260 -2.73 -14.45 5.54
N SER A 261 -2.75 -15.12 4.37
CA SER A 261 -2.84 -16.58 4.33
C SER A 261 -1.58 -17.24 4.93
N PRO A 262 -1.63 -18.51 5.34
CA PRO A 262 -0.48 -19.21 5.90
C PRO A 262 0.76 -19.15 5.01
N LEU A 263 0.59 -19.37 3.70
CA LEU A 263 1.66 -19.27 2.71
C LEU A 263 2.22 -17.84 2.60
N MET A 264 1.36 -16.83 2.64
CA MET A 264 1.81 -15.43 2.61
C MET A 264 2.55 -15.03 3.90
N ARG A 265 2.15 -15.55 5.06
CA ARG A 265 2.90 -15.35 6.32
C ARG A 265 4.27 -16.02 6.25
N GLY A 266 4.34 -17.25 5.74
CA GLY A 266 5.61 -17.95 5.60
C GLY A 266 6.57 -17.34 4.56
N SER A 267 6.08 -16.52 3.63
CA SER A 267 6.95 -15.79 2.68
C SER A 267 7.98 -14.87 3.37
N PHE A 268 7.70 -14.37 4.58
CA PHE A 268 8.65 -13.58 5.37
C PHE A 268 9.79 -14.40 5.97
N ARG A 269 9.71 -15.74 5.90
CA ARG A 269 10.81 -16.68 6.20
C ARG A 269 11.57 -17.08 4.95
N GLY A 270 11.30 -16.47 3.79
CA GLY A 270 12.07 -16.69 2.58
C GLY A 270 13.46 -16.02 2.63
N PRO A 271 14.36 -16.40 1.69
CA PRO A 271 15.59 -15.65 1.44
C PRO A 271 15.31 -14.16 1.21
N PRO A 272 16.26 -13.25 1.53
CA PRO A 272 16.07 -11.82 1.29
C PRO A 272 15.73 -11.53 -0.18
N PRO A 273 14.69 -10.73 -0.46
CA PRO A 273 14.26 -10.46 -1.83
C PRO A 273 15.31 -9.69 -2.61
N GLY A 274 15.48 -10.02 -3.89
CA GLY A 274 16.43 -9.34 -4.79
C GLY A 274 17.87 -9.85 -4.73
N ARG A 275 18.18 -10.82 -3.86
CA ARG A 275 19.48 -11.50 -3.87
C ARG A 275 19.56 -12.54 -5.01
N PRO A 276 20.76 -12.79 -5.56
CA PRO A 276 21.00 -13.94 -6.44
C PRO A 276 20.53 -15.25 -5.78
N VAL A 277 20.10 -16.19 -6.61
CA VAL A 277 19.76 -17.53 -6.14
C VAL A 277 21.07 -18.26 -5.81
N ASP A 278 21.22 -18.70 -4.57
CA ASP A 278 22.27 -19.59 -4.10
C ASP A 278 21.66 -20.86 -3.49
N ASP A 279 22.50 -21.83 -3.10
CA ASP A 279 22.06 -23.12 -2.57
C ASP A 279 21.37 -23.03 -1.18
N GLY A 280 21.23 -21.81 -0.62
CA GLY A 280 20.47 -21.50 0.59
C GLY A 280 21.11 -22.01 1.89
N ASP A 281 21.08 -21.18 2.93
CA ASP A 281 21.45 -21.53 4.30
C ASP A 281 20.43 -21.01 5.34
N ASP A 282 20.46 -21.55 6.56
CA ASP A 282 19.79 -21.04 7.79
C ASP A 282 18.25 -21.05 7.84
N GLY A 283 17.58 -22.02 7.19
CA GLY A 283 16.13 -22.20 7.32
C GLY A 283 15.28 -21.13 6.61
N LEU A 284 15.94 -20.24 5.85
CA LEU A 284 15.30 -19.27 4.97
C LEU A 284 14.95 -19.94 3.63
N ARG A 285 13.71 -20.44 3.51
CA ARG A 285 13.27 -21.23 2.36
C ARG A 285 11.95 -20.73 1.79
N LEU A 286 11.76 -20.93 0.49
CA LEU A 286 10.50 -20.62 -0.19
C LEU A 286 9.43 -21.68 0.14
N GLY A 287 8.15 -21.30 -0.05
CA GLY A 287 7.02 -22.23 0.05
C GLY A 287 6.65 -22.67 1.46
N GLN A 288 7.21 -22.03 2.49
CA GLN A 288 6.85 -22.31 3.88
C GLN A 288 5.45 -21.76 4.18
N GLU A 289 4.63 -22.53 4.88
CA GLU A 289 3.34 -22.09 5.41
C GLU A 289 3.46 -21.88 6.91
N LEU A 290 2.79 -20.85 7.42
CA LEU A 290 2.88 -20.48 8.83
C LEU A 290 1.51 -20.21 9.41
N GLU A 291 1.11 -20.98 10.42
CA GLU A 291 -0.11 -20.73 11.22
C GLU A 291 0.16 -19.88 12.46
N ASP A 292 1.38 -19.91 12.98
CA ASP A 292 1.77 -19.13 14.15
C ASP A 292 1.86 -17.63 13.83
N LEU A 293 1.20 -16.81 14.65
CA LEU A 293 1.23 -15.35 14.53
C LEU A 293 2.47 -14.72 15.15
N HIS A 294 3.26 -15.50 15.90
CA HIS A 294 4.39 -15.03 16.69
C HIS A 294 5.75 -15.57 16.22
N ASP A 295 5.82 -16.23 15.06
CA ASP A 295 7.08 -16.74 14.49
C ASP A 295 8.14 -15.63 14.42
N GLU A 296 9.23 -15.84 15.15
CA GLU A 296 10.25 -14.81 15.38
C GLU A 296 10.88 -14.33 14.06
N ILE A 297 11.12 -15.23 13.11
CA ILE A 297 11.77 -14.90 11.84
C ILE A 297 10.81 -14.09 10.95
N ALA A 298 9.58 -14.58 10.78
CA ALA A 298 8.58 -13.90 9.97
C ALA A 298 8.28 -12.51 10.55
N ARG A 299 8.12 -12.41 11.87
CA ARG A 299 7.81 -11.15 12.56
C ARG A 299 8.97 -10.15 12.52
N ARG A 300 10.21 -10.63 12.58
CA ARG A 300 11.39 -9.78 12.37
C ARG A 300 11.39 -9.13 10.99
N ASN A 301 10.89 -9.81 9.95
CA ASN A 301 10.89 -9.31 8.58
C ASN A 301 9.57 -8.63 8.17
N PHE A 302 8.45 -8.90 8.83
CA PHE A 302 7.14 -8.35 8.48
C PHE A 302 7.00 -6.86 8.83
N ARG A 303 6.59 -6.04 7.87
CA ARG A 303 6.25 -4.62 8.09
C ARG A 303 4.86 -4.30 7.58
N VAL A 304 4.15 -3.45 8.31
CA VAL A 304 2.97 -2.74 7.81
C VAL A 304 3.41 -1.35 7.40
N VAL A 305 3.07 -0.94 6.19
CA VAL A 305 3.33 0.42 5.70
C VAL A 305 2.00 1.13 5.56
N VAL A 306 1.92 2.32 6.15
CA VAL A 306 0.74 3.19 6.13
C VAL A 306 1.06 4.41 5.28
N ILE A 307 0.32 4.61 4.20
CA ILE A 307 0.41 5.83 3.40
C ILE A 307 -0.61 6.82 3.95
N VAL A 308 -0.11 7.98 4.37
CA VAL A 308 -0.89 9.14 4.79
C VAL A 308 -1.12 10.03 3.57
N PRO A 309 -2.31 10.04 2.95
CA PRO A 309 -2.54 10.82 1.74
C PRO A 309 -2.65 12.32 2.07
N GLU A 310 -1.87 13.12 1.35
CA GLU A 310 -1.95 14.59 1.35
C GLU A 310 -2.73 15.08 0.12
N GLN A 311 -2.71 14.32 -0.98
CA GLN A 311 -3.52 14.57 -2.17
C GLN A 311 -4.06 13.26 -2.74
N VAL A 312 -5.28 13.31 -3.28
CA VAL A 312 -5.89 12.22 -4.04
C VAL A 312 -6.36 12.76 -5.38
N ASP A 313 -6.01 12.08 -6.46
CA ASP A 313 -6.36 12.43 -7.83
C ASP A 313 -7.21 11.31 -8.40
N ARG A 314 -8.46 11.62 -8.77
CA ARG A 314 -9.42 10.68 -9.33
C ARG A 314 -9.71 11.05 -10.76
N ALA A 315 -9.27 10.24 -11.71
CA ALA A 315 -9.61 10.38 -13.13
C ALA A 315 -10.63 9.32 -13.53
N ASP A 316 -11.87 9.74 -13.77
CA ASP A 316 -12.98 8.90 -14.22
C ASP A 316 -13.07 8.97 -15.75
N LEU A 317 -12.81 7.83 -16.39
CA LEU A 317 -12.80 7.65 -17.84
C LEU A 317 -13.97 6.76 -18.31
N SER A 318 -14.94 6.47 -17.44
CA SER A 318 -16.12 5.64 -17.77
C SER A 318 -16.95 6.20 -18.92
N ALA A 319 -16.92 7.52 -19.12
CA ALA A 319 -17.49 8.21 -20.26
C ALA A 319 -16.39 8.91 -21.08
N PRO A 320 -15.75 8.26 -22.08
CA PRO A 320 -14.57 8.80 -22.77
C PRO A 320 -14.76 10.18 -23.41
N LYS A 321 -15.98 10.51 -23.85
CA LYS A 321 -16.31 11.85 -24.42
C LYS A 321 -16.51 12.93 -23.36
N ARG A 322 -16.64 12.55 -22.09
CA ARG A 322 -16.98 13.40 -20.94
C ARG A 322 -16.16 12.98 -19.72
N GLY A 323 -14.89 12.64 -19.93
CA GLY A 323 -13.98 12.27 -18.83
C GLY A 323 -13.96 13.36 -17.77
N ARG A 324 -13.85 12.97 -16.50
CA ARG A 324 -13.87 13.91 -15.37
C ARG A 324 -12.71 13.62 -14.46
N ARG A 325 -12.14 14.68 -13.88
CA ARG A 325 -11.02 14.55 -12.95
C ARG A 325 -11.21 15.42 -11.75
N TRP A 326 -10.93 14.86 -10.58
CA TRP A 326 -11.01 15.59 -9.31
C TRP A 326 -9.70 15.47 -8.57
N LEU A 327 -9.23 16.61 -8.08
CA LEU A 327 -8.12 16.69 -7.15
C LEU A 327 -8.69 16.98 -5.75
N TYR A 328 -8.34 16.12 -4.82
CA TYR A 328 -8.60 16.27 -3.40
C TYR A 328 -7.28 16.62 -2.73
N THR A 329 -7.24 17.65 -1.89
CA THR A 329 -6.06 18.07 -1.13
C THR A 329 -6.43 18.14 0.33
N PHE A 330 -5.65 17.51 1.20
CA PHE A 330 -5.83 17.65 2.63
C PHE A 330 -5.46 19.06 3.06
N VAL A 331 -6.35 19.69 3.82
CA VAL A 331 -6.18 21.06 4.29
C VAL A 331 -6.23 21.20 5.81
N GLY A 332 -6.46 20.09 6.52
CA GLY A 332 -6.53 20.05 7.98
C GLY A 332 -7.85 20.54 8.55
N ALA A 333 -8.06 20.27 9.83
CA ALA A 333 -9.21 20.77 10.57
C ALA A 333 -9.26 22.31 10.57
N GLY A 334 -10.47 22.85 10.48
CA GLY A 334 -10.75 24.28 10.70
C GLY A 334 -10.62 25.17 9.46
N ARG A 335 -10.08 24.69 8.33
CA ARG A 335 -10.20 25.44 7.07
C ARG A 335 -11.64 25.39 6.58
N ARG A 336 -12.17 26.55 6.17
CA ARG A 336 -13.51 26.68 5.59
C ARG A 336 -13.51 27.16 4.13
N GLU A 337 -12.44 27.84 3.73
CA GLU A 337 -12.32 28.42 2.39
C GLU A 337 -11.33 27.63 1.53
N PRO A 338 -11.68 27.35 0.26
CA PRO A 338 -10.81 26.64 -0.67
C PRO A 338 -9.58 27.49 -1.02
N ARG A 339 -8.45 26.83 -1.28
CA ARG A 339 -7.22 27.49 -1.76
C ARG A 339 -7.29 27.81 -3.25
N ARG A 340 -8.05 27.03 -4.02
CA ARG A 340 -8.14 27.16 -5.48
C ARG A 340 -9.53 27.65 -5.91
N PRO A 341 -9.61 28.50 -6.96
CA PRO A 341 -10.88 28.87 -7.57
C PRO A 341 -11.68 27.63 -7.99
N GLY A 342 -12.96 27.58 -7.61
CA GLY A 342 -13.83 26.41 -7.89
C GLY A 342 -13.64 25.22 -6.95
N GLY A 343 -12.77 25.34 -5.94
CA GLY A 343 -12.65 24.34 -4.88
C GLY A 343 -13.82 24.37 -3.90
N VAL A 344 -14.10 23.24 -3.27
CA VAL A 344 -15.08 23.08 -2.19
C VAL A 344 -14.38 22.39 -1.03
N VAL A 345 -14.46 22.96 0.17
CA VAL A 345 -13.93 22.33 1.39
C VAL A 345 -15.03 21.45 2.00
N ASP A 346 -14.73 20.17 2.17
CA ASP A 346 -15.58 19.15 2.78
C ASP A 346 -14.78 18.41 3.87
N GLY A 347 -15.13 18.67 5.13
CA GLY A 347 -14.36 18.22 6.29
C GLY A 347 -12.94 18.79 6.28
N GLU A 348 -11.94 17.91 6.27
CA GLU A 348 -10.52 18.27 6.26
C GLU A 348 -9.90 18.27 4.85
N TRP A 349 -10.74 18.18 3.82
CA TRP A 349 -10.33 18.02 2.44
C TRP A 349 -10.91 19.13 1.56
N GLU A 350 -10.08 19.70 0.69
CA GLU A 350 -10.51 20.53 -0.43
C GLU A 350 -10.64 19.68 -1.69
N LYS A 351 -11.76 19.76 -2.39
CA LYS A 351 -12.04 19.08 -3.66
C LYS A 351 -12.21 20.10 -4.77
N ILE A 352 -11.55 19.88 -5.91
CA ILE A 352 -11.71 20.68 -7.13
C ILE A 352 -11.84 19.77 -8.35
N GLU A 353 -12.74 20.10 -9.27
CA GLU A 353 -12.80 19.45 -10.59
C GLU A 353 -11.81 20.14 -11.54
N VAL A 354 -11.02 19.35 -12.25
CA VAL A 354 -9.98 19.80 -13.18
C VAL A 354 -10.18 19.12 -14.53
N TRP A 355 -9.54 19.64 -15.57
CA TRP A 355 -9.53 18.99 -16.88
C TRP A 355 -8.87 17.60 -16.78
N PRO A 356 -9.41 16.58 -17.47
CA PRO A 356 -8.88 15.22 -17.49
C PRO A 356 -7.39 15.13 -17.77
#